data_AF-A0A2V8N1U3-F1
#
_entry.id   AF-A0A2V8N1U3-F1
#
_cell.length_a   1.000
_cell.length_b   1.000
_cell.length_c   1.000
_cell.angle_alpha   90.00
_cell.angle_beta   90.00
_cell.angle_gamma   90.00
#
_symmetry.space_group_name_H-M   'P 1'
#
loop_
_entity.id
_entity.type
_entity.pdbx_description
1 polymer ?
#
loop_
_entity_poly.entity_id
_entity_poly.type
_entity_poly.pdbx_seq_one_letter_code
_entity_poly.pdbx_strand_id
1 'polypeptide(L)'
;KLFNSASQVVLVRDGDRTVLTMANDFKGDPKEFAVVIPVPTVIQRDQIRVADRALLEHIDAYSAPRLVEYFDNNPCQPVRLFAMEALR
;
A
#
# COMPACT_ATOMS: atom_id res chain seq x y z
N LYS A 1 4.93 -1.87 18.72
CA LYS A 1 4.22 -1.97 17.43
C LYS A 1 3.75 -0.57 17.09
N LEU A 2 4.29 0.06 16.04
CA LEU A 2 3.84 1.40 15.62
C LEU A 2 2.42 1.21 15.04
N PHE A 3 1.39 1.61 15.78
CA PHE A 3 0.01 1.43 15.35
C PHE A 3 -0.41 2.69 14.62
N ASN A 4 -0.59 2.59 13.31
CA ASN A 4 -1.11 3.71 12.53
C ASN A 4 -2.57 3.93 12.92
N SER A 5 -2.89 5.07 13.53
CA SER A 5 -4.27 5.46 13.85
C SER A 5 -5.03 6.00 12.61
N ALA A 6 -4.47 5.82 11.42
CA ALA A 6 -5.06 6.29 10.18
C ALA A 6 -6.07 5.29 9.60
N SER A 7 -7.06 5.85 8.93
CA SER A 7 -7.95 5.15 8.02
C SER A 7 -7.18 4.29 7.02
N GLN A 8 -7.42 2.98 7.05
CA GLN A 8 -6.87 2.06 6.05
C GLN A 8 -7.89 1.88 4.93
N VAL A 9 -7.42 2.04 3.70
CA VAL A 9 -8.23 1.85 2.49
C VAL A 9 -7.53 0.86 1.58
N VAL A 10 -8.20 -0.23 1.29
CA VAL A 10 -7.76 -1.25 0.33
C VAL A 10 -8.67 -1.16 -0.88
N LEU A 11 -8.09 -0.82 -2.03
CA LEU A 11 -8.75 -0.81 -3.32
C LEU A 11 -8.16 -1.92 -4.18
N VAL A 12 -9.00 -2.86 -4.60
CA VAL A 12 -8.62 -3.91 -5.54
C VAL A 12 -9.48 -3.79 -6.78
N ARG A 13 -8.82 -3.87 -7.93
CA ARG A 13 -9.48 -3.88 -9.23
C ARG A 13 -9.07 -5.10 -10.03
N ASP A 14 -10.07 -5.82 -10.51
CA ASP A 14 -9.94 -6.98 -11.40
C ASP A 14 -10.89 -6.77 -12.58
N GLY A 15 -10.35 -6.36 -13.73
CA GLY A 15 -11.12 -5.98 -14.91
C GLY A 15 -12.12 -4.84 -14.66
N ASP A 16 -13.40 -5.15 -14.77
CA ASP A 16 -14.54 -4.28 -14.50
C ASP A 16 -15.01 -4.31 -13.04
N ARG A 17 -14.52 -5.27 -12.24
CA ARG A 17 -14.86 -5.41 -10.83
C ARG A 17 -13.90 -4.61 -9.95
N THR A 18 -14.46 -3.75 -9.11
CA THR A 18 -13.71 -2.97 -8.13
C THR A 18 -14.27 -3.22 -6.74
N VAL A 19 -13.41 -3.56 -5.79
CA VAL A 19 -13.76 -3.75 -4.39
C VAL A 19 -12.98 -2.73 -3.56
N LEU A 20 -13.74 -1.90 -2.84
CA LEU A 20 -13.21 -0.96 -1.86
C LEU A 20 -13.50 -1.50 -0.47
N THR A 21 -12.46 -1.70 0.33
CA THR A 21 -12.58 -2.06 1.74
C THR A 21 -11.96 -0.96 2.59
N MET A 22 -12.70 -0.49 3.60
CA MET A 22 -12.25 0.57 4.49
C MET A 22 -12.28 0.08 5.94
N ALA A 23 -11.19 0.29 6.67
CA ALA A 23 -11.12 0.07 8.10
C ALA A 23 -10.73 1.38 8.79
N ASN A 24 -11.60 1.85 9.68
CA ASN A 24 -11.47 3.12 10.37
C ASN A 24 -11.69 2.93 11.87
N ASP A 25 -10.78 3.49 12.67
CA ASP A 25 -10.92 3.54 14.11
C ASP A 25 -11.60 4.86 14.50
N PHE A 26 -12.92 4.83 14.70
CA PHE A 26 -13.67 6.00 15.18
C PHE A 26 -13.62 6.10 16.71
N LYS A 27 -13.40 7.32 17.23
CA LYS A 27 -13.45 7.64 18.66
C LYS A 27 -14.57 8.67 18.90
N GLY A 28 -15.65 8.25 19.56
CA GLY A 28 -16.82 9.07 19.85
C GLY A 28 -18.04 8.21 20.21
N ASP A 29 -19.22 8.80 20.39
CA ASP A 29 -20.47 8.05 20.54
C ASP A 29 -20.82 7.38 19.18
N PRO A 30 -20.98 6.03 19.12
CA PRO A 30 -21.40 5.34 17.90
C PRO A 30 -22.70 5.87 17.29
N LYS A 31 -23.58 6.51 18.07
CA LYS A 31 -24.84 7.09 17.59
C LYS A 31 -24.64 8.34 16.74
N GLU A 32 -23.51 9.02 16.89
CA GLU A 32 -23.16 10.22 16.12
C GLU A 32 -22.29 9.89 14.90
N PHE A 33 -21.93 8.62 14.73
CA PHE A 33 -21.07 8.18 13.63
C PHE A 33 -21.86 8.01 12.33
N ALA A 34 -21.48 8.79 11.31
CA ALA A 34 -21.94 8.61 9.94
C ALA A 34 -20.76 8.76 8.97
N VAL A 35 -20.66 7.86 7.99
CA VAL A 35 -19.66 7.92 6.91
C VAL A 35 -20.41 7.97 5.58
N VAL A 36 -20.08 8.97 4.75
CA VAL A 36 -20.65 9.15 3.41
C VAL A 36 -19.58 8.78 2.38
N ILE A 37 -19.87 7.78 1.56
CA ILE A 37 -18.98 7.31 0.50
C ILE A 37 -19.70 7.51 -0.84
N PRO A 38 -19.25 8.45 -1.71
CA PRO A 38 -19.81 8.59 -3.03
C PRO A 38 -19.40 7.40 -3.89
N VAL A 39 -20.38 6.73 -4.49
CA VAL A 39 -20.17 5.56 -5.36
C VAL A 39 -20.73 5.85 -6.75
N PRO A 40 -20.06 5.39 -7.82
CA PRO A 40 -20.45 5.73 -9.19
C PRO A 40 -21.71 4.99 -9.66
N THR A 41 -22.15 3.97 -8.92
CA THR A 41 -23.30 3.12 -9.25
C THR A 41 -24.09 2.80 -8.00
N VAL A 42 -25.36 2.40 -8.18
CA VAL A 42 -26.22 1.98 -7.07
C VAL A 42 -25.74 0.62 -6.55
N ILE A 43 -25.42 0.55 -5.26
CA ILE A 43 -24.95 -0.67 -4.60
C ILE A 43 -26.14 -1.49 -4.10
N GLN A 44 -26.11 -2.79 -4.40
CA GLN A 44 -27.07 -3.77 -3.88
C GLN A 44 -26.60 -4.33 -2.54
N ARG A 45 -27.53 -4.80 -1.71
CA ARG A 45 -27.23 -5.23 -0.32
C ARG A 45 -26.22 -6.39 -0.25
N ASP A 46 -26.21 -7.27 -1.23
CA ASP A 46 -25.31 -8.43 -1.37
C ASP A 46 -23.85 -8.05 -1.73
N GLN A 47 -23.66 -6.84 -2.26
CA GLN A 47 -22.36 -6.26 -2.56
C GLN A 47 -21.71 -5.63 -1.32
N ILE A 48 -22.47 -5.41 -0.24
CA ILE A 48 -21.97 -4.89 1.04
C ILE A 48 -21.55 -6.08 1.92
N ARG A 49 -20.26 -6.14 2.26
CA ARG A 49 -19.70 -7.26 3.02
C ARG A 49 -18.75 -6.74 4.10
N VAL A 50 -18.75 -7.44 5.24
CA VAL A 50 -17.74 -7.24 6.27
C VAL A 50 -16.57 -8.16 5.92
N ALA A 51 -15.42 -7.55 5.62
CA ALA A 51 -14.19 -8.28 5.35
C ALA A 51 -13.54 -8.76 6.66
N ASP A 52 -12.79 -9.86 6.59
CA ASP A 52 -11.97 -10.32 7.71
C ASP A 52 -10.81 -9.35 7.94
N ARG A 53 -10.63 -8.94 9.20
CA ARG A 53 -9.52 -8.07 9.62
C ARG A 53 -8.15 -8.68 9.31
N ALA A 54 -8.00 -10.00 9.41
CA ALA A 54 -6.73 -10.67 9.13
C ALA A 54 -6.27 -10.47 7.67
N LEU A 55 -7.20 -10.37 6.73
CA LEU A 55 -6.93 -10.07 5.33
C LEU A 55 -6.37 -8.65 5.15
N LEU A 56 -6.95 -7.67 5.84
CA LEU A 56 -6.45 -6.29 5.81
C LEU A 56 -5.05 -6.19 6.41
N GLU A 57 -4.81 -6.84 7.55
CA GLU A 57 -3.51 -6.84 8.22
C GLU A 57 -2.42 -7.47 7.33
N HIS A 58 -2.77 -8.50 6.56
CA HIS A 58 -1.85 -9.10 5.61
C HIS A 58 -1.47 -8.13 4.47
N ILE A 59 -2.45 -7.46 3.88
CA ILE A 59 -2.23 -6.47 2.80
C ILE A 59 -1.43 -5.27 3.33
N ASP A 60 -1.75 -4.78 4.52
CA ASP A 60 -1.02 -3.69 5.19
C ASP A 60 0.46 -4.08 5.41
N ALA A 61 0.72 -5.26 5.98
CA ALA A 61 2.09 -5.76 6.19
C ALA A 61 2.84 -5.98 4.87
N TYR A 62 2.14 -6.42 3.82
CA TYR A 62 2.76 -6.62 2.50
C TYR A 62 3.15 -5.29 1.85
N SER A 63 2.26 -4.30 1.91
CA SER A 63 2.43 -2.95 1.33
C SER A 63 3.27 -2.00 2.20
N ALA A 64 3.58 -2.40 3.44
CA ALA A 64 4.37 -1.61 4.36
C ALA A 64 5.74 -1.23 3.75
N PRO A 65 6.18 0.03 3.93
CA PRO A 65 7.45 0.50 3.40
C PRO A 65 8.60 -0.33 3.98
N ARG A 66 9.53 -0.72 3.11
CA ARG A 66 10.74 -1.46 3.48
C ARG A 66 11.95 -0.54 3.26
N LEU A 67 12.88 -0.54 4.20
CA LEU A 67 14.17 0.11 3.99
C LEU A 67 14.94 -0.70 2.96
N VAL A 68 15.29 -0.09 1.84
CA VAL A 68 16.15 -0.66 0.83
C VAL A 68 17.28 0.33 0.59
N GLU A 69 18.51 -0.14 0.79
CA GLU A 69 19.71 0.63 0.46
C GLU A 69 20.18 0.19 -0.92
N TYR A 70 20.20 1.14 -1.86
CA TYR A 70 20.78 0.95 -3.18
C TYR A 70 22.14 1.63 -3.20
N PHE A 71 23.21 0.84 -3.32
CA PHE A 71 24.55 1.36 -3.53
C PHE A 71 24.75 1.50 -5.03
N ASP A 72 24.63 2.73 -5.54
CA ASP A 72 24.97 3.00 -6.93
C ASP A 72 26.50 3.08 -7.07
N ASN A 73 27.03 2.62 -8.21
CA ASN A 73 28.45 2.77 -8.50
C ASN A 73 28.74 4.25 -8.76
N ASN A 74 29.90 4.74 -8.32
CA ASN A 74 30.27 6.14 -8.54
C ASN A 74 30.29 6.42 -10.06
N PRO A 75 29.37 7.26 -10.59
CA PRO A 75 29.27 7.50 -12.03
C PRO A 75 30.47 8.28 -12.58
N CYS A 76 31.24 8.93 -11.70
CA CYS A 76 32.46 9.65 -12.02
C CYS A 76 33.71 8.77 -11.87
N GLN A 77 33.57 7.47 -11.61
CA GLN A 77 34.72 6.58 -11.47
C GLN A 77 35.40 6.44 -12.84
N PRO A 78 36.60 6.99 -13.03
CA PRO A 78 37.24 6.97 -14.33
C PRO A 78 37.57 5.53 -14.70
N VAL A 79 37.12 5.08 -15.88
CA VAL A 79 37.54 3.80 -16.47
C VAL A 79 39.05 3.88 -16.68
N ARG A 80 39.84 3.33 -15.75
CA ARG A 80 41.29 3.31 -15.89
C ARG A 80 41.65 2.35 -17.01
N LEU A 81 41.85 2.88 -18.22
CA LEU A 81 42.41 2.20 -19.39
C LEU A 81 43.85 1.67 -19.18
N PHE A 82 44.45 1.90 -18.01
CA PHE A 82 45.85 1.56 -17.69
C PHE A 82 46.10 0.11 -17.26
N ALA A 83 45.14 -0.81 -17.42
CA ALA A 83 45.38 -2.24 -17.19
C ALA A 83 45.74 -3.04 -18.47
N MET A 84 45.76 -2.39 -19.65
CA MET A 84 46.11 -3.05 -20.93
C MET A 84 47.54 -2.75 -21.44
N GLU A 85 48.32 -1.91 -20.75
CA GLU A 85 49.74 -1.66 -21.09
C GLU A 85 50.74 -2.48 -20.26
N ALA A 86 50.29 -3.24 -19.25
CA ALA A 86 51.15 -4.08 -18.42
C ALA A 86 51.28 -5.54 -18.91
N LEU A 87 50.79 -5.86 -20.11
CA LEU A 87 50.84 -7.18 -20.74
C LEU A 87 51.58 -7.17 -22.09
N ARG A 88 52.51 -6.22 -22.28
CA ARG A 88 53.42 -6.20 -23.44
C ARG A 88 54.87 -6.18 -23.01
#